data_AF-W0SG04-F1
#
_entry.id   AF-W0SG04-F1
#
_cell.length_a   1.000
_cell.length_b   1.000
_cell.length_c   1.000
_cell.angle_alpha   90.00
_cell.angle_beta   90.00
_cell.angle_gamma   90.00
#
_symmetry.space_group_name_H-M   'P 1'
#
loop_
_entity.id
_entity.type
_entity.pdbx_description
1 polymer ?
#
loop_
_entity_poly.entity_id
_entity_poly.type
_entity_poly.pdbx_seq_one_letter_code
_entity_poly.pdbx_strand_id
1 'polypeptide(L)'
;MTTPDAPLRSEAQQRADQIGIFRAELARLESEGVLQLDPAQRQAVREHHAALLSGFAGRFDIDRDAQARQLSLGMRVASFLGALALAASVFFLFYQFWGHFDETAQVAILLGAALASLGLTVLIQTRDASGYFTKLAAMVAFACFVLDLTMLGQIFNITPTDRALIPWAALAFLLAYAFDLRLLLAAGICCVIAFTAARVGEWGGIYWLHAGERPENFFPVAALLFAVPALIGHRVVSGFASLYRIFGLLCLLVPMLVLGHWGWGSYLAGYEGFDAKAIEGGYELAGFVASALAIWVGARREWSDTVNTGITFFVIFLYTKFFDWWWDIMPKYLFFLVLGLAAILILLVLKRLRRVGHMGRAAGELAS
;
A
#
# COMPACT_ATOMS: atom_id res chain seq x y z
N MET A 1 37.02 7.48 -11.73
CA MET A 1 36.82 6.99 -10.35
C MET A 1 35.48 7.48 -9.86
N THR A 2 34.44 6.70 -10.09
CA THR A 2 33.12 6.91 -9.49
C THR A 2 33.21 6.46 -8.04
N THR A 3 33.05 7.39 -7.09
CA THR A 3 32.75 7.03 -5.70
C THR A 3 31.61 6.00 -5.72
N PRO A 4 31.74 4.83 -5.09
CA PRO A 4 30.60 3.95 -4.94
C PRO A 4 29.55 4.72 -4.14
N ASP A 5 28.35 4.89 -4.71
CA ASP A 5 27.21 5.47 -4.01
C ASP A 5 27.14 4.82 -2.62
N ALA A 6 27.15 5.64 -1.57
CA ALA A 6 27.04 5.13 -0.22
C ALA A 6 25.73 4.34 -0.11
N PRO A 7 25.76 3.07 0.36
CA PRO A 7 24.56 2.23 0.34
C PRO A 7 23.46 2.87 1.18
N LEU A 8 22.23 2.87 0.67
CA LEU A 8 21.07 3.33 1.42
C LEU A 8 20.80 2.37 2.59
N ARG A 9 20.17 2.84 3.68
CA ARG A 9 19.81 2.00 4.84
C ARG A 9 19.04 0.73 4.43
N SER A 10 18.17 0.85 3.44
CA SER A 10 17.41 -0.26 2.85
C SER A 10 18.31 -1.34 2.23
N GLU A 11 19.36 -0.93 1.51
CA GLU A 11 20.32 -1.85 0.88
C GLU A 11 21.19 -2.52 1.93
N ALA A 12 21.61 -1.78 2.96
CA ALA A 12 22.34 -2.34 4.10
C ALA A 12 21.51 -3.38 4.85
N GLN A 13 20.21 -3.12 5.07
CA GLN A 13 19.29 -4.09 5.67
C GLN A 13 19.06 -5.30 4.76
N GLN A 14 18.83 -5.09 3.46
CA GLN A 14 18.68 -6.19 2.49
C GLN A 14 19.92 -7.08 2.45
N ARG A 15 21.12 -6.48 2.52
CA ARG A 15 22.38 -7.21 2.58
C ARG A 15 22.52 -7.98 3.89
N ALA A 16 22.15 -7.41 5.03
CA ALA A 16 22.12 -8.11 6.31
C ALA A 16 21.18 -9.32 6.27
N ASP A 17 20.01 -9.17 5.63
CA ASP A 17 19.04 -10.25 5.47
C ASP A 17 19.58 -11.38 4.59
N GLN A 18 20.24 -11.04 3.47
CA GLN A 18 20.93 -12.01 2.62
C GLN A 18 22.02 -12.79 3.37
N ILE A 19 22.81 -12.11 4.22
CA ILE A 19 23.81 -12.77 5.07
C ILE A 19 23.15 -13.77 6.03
N GLY A 20 22.00 -13.39 6.62
CA GLY A 20 21.21 -14.29 7.46
C GLY A 20 20.74 -15.53 6.72
N ILE A 21 20.17 -15.36 5.51
CA ILE A 21 19.73 -16.47 4.65
C ILE A 21 20.91 -17.37 4.27
N PHE A 22 22.03 -16.79 3.86
CA PHE A 22 23.24 -17.53 3.51
C PHE A 22 23.75 -18.36 4.69
N ARG A 23 23.81 -17.78 5.89
CA ARG A 23 24.26 -18.50 7.10
C ARG A 23 23.34 -19.68 7.42
N ALA A 24 22.03 -19.51 7.26
CA ALA A 24 21.06 -20.58 7.49
C ALA A 24 21.20 -21.71 6.45
N GLU A 25 21.36 -21.36 5.17
CA GLU A 25 21.54 -22.35 4.10
C GLU A 25 22.88 -23.07 4.22
N LEU A 26 23.96 -22.37 4.55
CA LEU A 26 25.27 -22.97 4.79
C LEU A 26 25.21 -24.01 5.94
N ALA A 27 24.53 -23.68 7.04
CA ALA A 27 24.35 -24.61 8.14
C ALA A 27 23.55 -25.86 7.72
N ARG A 28 22.57 -25.69 6.83
CA ARG A 28 21.80 -26.80 6.26
C ARG A 28 22.67 -27.69 5.38
N LEU A 29 23.45 -27.11 4.47
CA LEU A 29 24.36 -27.85 3.59
C LEU A 29 25.47 -28.58 4.37
N GLU A 30 25.96 -27.99 5.46
CA GLU A 30 26.90 -28.65 6.39
C GLU A 30 26.24 -29.85 7.09
N SER A 31 24.98 -29.71 7.53
CA SER A 31 24.23 -30.79 8.18
C SER A 31 23.87 -31.93 7.22
N GLU A 32 23.61 -31.62 5.95
CA GLU A 32 23.32 -32.58 4.89
C GLU A 32 24.61 -33.22 4.34
N GLY A 33 25.80 -32.77 4.79
CA GLY A 33 27.10 -33.29 4.36
C GLY A 33 27.49 -32.93 2.92
N VAL A 34 26.73 -32.05 2.27
CA VAL A 34 26.94 -31.64 0.86
C VAL A 34 28.13 -30.69 0.72
N LEU A 35 28.29 -29.79 1.69
CA LEU A 35 29.36 -28.79 1.71
C LEU A 35 29.93 -28.70 3.12
N GLN A 36 31.21 -29.00 3.28
CA GLN A 36 31.94 -28.74 4.53
C GLN A 36 33.06 -27.75 4.26
N LEU A 37 32.94 -26.57 4.85
CA LEU A 37 34.03 -25.61 4.88
C LEU A 37 35.08 -26.06 5.90
N ASP A 38 36.34 -25.91 5.54
CA ASP A 38 37.43 -26.09 6.49
C ASP A 38 37.27 -25.08 7.65
N PRO A 39 37.56 -25.45 8.92
CA PRO A 39 37.54 -24.55 10.06
C PRO A 39 38.11 -23.14 9.81
N ALA A 40 39.23 -23.01 9.08
CA ALA A 40 39.81 -21.71 8.77
C ALA A 40 38.91 -20.88 7.82
N GLN A 41 38.33 -21.51 6.81
CA GLN A 41 37.39 -20.87 5.88
C GLN A 41 36.09 -20.46 6.58
N ARG A 42 35.55 -21.33 7.45
CA ARG A 42 34.35 -21.02 8.24
C ARG A 42 34.56 -19.80 9.13
N GLN A 43 35.73 -19.72 9.77
CA GLN A 43 36.09 -18.58 10.62
C GLN A 43 36.22 -17.29 9.79
N ALA A 44 36.94 -17.33 8.66
CA ALA A 44 37.09 -16.18 7.78
C ALA A 44 35.75 -15.62 7.28
N VAL A 45 34.82 -16.49 6.88
CA VAL A 45 33.47 -16.09 6.44
C VAL A 45 32.66 -15.50 7.59
N ARG A 46 32.75 -16.07 8.80
CA ARG A 46 32.06 -15.54 9.99
C ARG A 46 32.57 -14.16 10.36
N GLU A 47 33.88 -13.96 10.39
CA GLU A 47 34.53 -12.68 10.69
C GLU A 47 34.18 -11.61 9.66
N HIS A 48 34.24 -11.95 8.36
CA HIS A 48 33.84 -11.03 7.29
C HIS A 48 32.39 -10.57 7.44
N HIS A 49 31.46 -11.51 7.67
CA HIS A 49 30.05 -11.18 7.90
C HIS A 49 29.84 -10.38 9.19
N ALA A 50 30.57 -10.67 10.26
CA ALA A 50 30.49 -9.93 11.52
C ALA A 50 30.96 -8.48 11.35
N ALA A 51 32.06 -8.26 10.61
CA ALA A 51 32.58 -6.94 10.28
C ALA A 51 31.62 -6.14 9.37
N LEU A 52 30.98 -6.78 8.39
CA LEU A 52 29.95 -6.14 7.57
C LEU A 52 28.73 -5.73 8.40
N LEU A 53 28.21 -6.64 9.23
CA LEU A 53 27.04 -6.37 10.08
C LEU A 53 27.34 -5.32 11.15
N SER A 54 28.56 -5.24 11.68
CA SER A 54 28.96 -4.16 12.60
C SER A 54 29.10 -2.82 11.87
N GLY A 55 29.68 -2.81 10.67
CA GLY A 55 29.77 -1.62 9.84
C GLY A 55 28.39 -1.07 9.47
N PHE A 56 27.45 -1.94 9.09
CA PHE A 56 26.08 -1.53 8.80
C PHE A 56 25.33 -1.06 10.05
N ALA A 57 25.46 -1.77 11.18
CA ALA A 57 24.78 -1.37 12.42
C ALA A 57 25.25 -0.01 12.92
N GLY A 58 26.57 0.24 12.90
CA GLY A 58 27.12 1.53 13.33
C GLY A 58 26.78 2.70 12.42
N ARG A 59 26.56 2.45 11.12
CA ARG A 59 26.33 3.51 10.12
C ARG A 59 24.87 3.75 9.79
N PHE A 60 24.01 2.73 9.89
CA PHE A 60 22.63 2.77 9.39
C PHE A 60 21.58 2.27 10.39
N ASP A 61 21.96 1.92 11.64
CA ASP A 61 21.06 1.42 12.69
C ASP A 61 20.13 0.31 12.16
N ILE A 62 20.75 -0.80 11.72
CA ILE A 62 20.08 -1.95 11.11
C ILE A 62 19.80 -3.08 12.12
N ASP A 63 18.74 -3.84 11.87
CA ASP A 63 18.36 -5.00 12.71
C ASP A 63 19.33 -6.16 12.45
N ARG A 64 20.14 -6.50 13.46
CA ARG A 64 21.19 -7.55 13.37
C ARG A 64 20.62 -8.97 13.36
N ASP A 65 19.57 -9.21 14.15
CA ASP A 65 19.04 -10.55 14.44
C ASP A 65 17.50 -10.60 14.44
N ALA A 66 16.93 -11.81 14.39
CA ALA A 66 15.48 -12.01 14.38
C ALA A 66 14.76 -11.43 15.61
N GLN A 67 15.41 -11.43 16.79
CA GLN A 67 14.88 -10.81 18.00
C GLN A 67 14.83 -9.28 17.89
N ALA A 68 15.84 -8.66 17.27
CA ALA A 68 15.84 -7.23 16.96
C ALA A 68 14.70 -6.89 15.97
N ARG A 69 14.41 -7.78 15.01
CA ARG A 69 13.25 -7.62 14.10
C ARG A 69 11.90 -7.69 14.82
N GLN A 70 11.74 -8.57 15.80
CA GLN A 70 10.49 -8.64 16.59
C GLN A 70 10.30 -7.36 17.42
N LEU A 71 11.38 -6.86 18.03
CA LEU A 71 11.38 -5.57 18.74
C LEU A 71 11.09 -4.40 17.79
N SER A 72 11.68 -4.38 16.59
CA SER A 72 11.45 -3.33 15.59
C SER A 72 10.04 -3.37 15.02
N LEU A 73 9.43 -4.55 14.88
CA LEU A 73 8.01 -4.70 14.53
C LEU A 73 7.12 -4.16 15.65
N GLY A 74 7.43 -4.47 16.91
CA GLY A 74 6.77 -3.89 18.08
C GLY A 74 6.83 -2.35 18.09
N MET A 75 8.00 -1.78 17.82
CA MET A 75 8.18 -0.32 17.72
C MET A 75 7.40 0.29 16.55
N ARG A 76 7.33 -0.38 15.40
CA ARG A 76 6.50 0.07 14.25
C ARG A 76 5.02 0.10 14.60
N VAL A 77 4.52 -0.92 15.29
CA VAL A 77 3.12 -0.97 15.73
C VAL A 77 2.85 0.10 16.78
N ALA A 78 3.72 0.21 17.80
CA ALA A 78 3.58 1.21 18.85
C ALA A 78 3.64 2.65 18.31
N SER A 79 4.58 2.95 17.40
CA SER A 79 4.67 4.26 16.75
C SER A 79 3.48 4.54 15.83
N PHE A 80 2.96 3.54 15.12
CA PHE A 80 1.74 3.71 14.31
C PHE A 80 0.51 4.03 15.19
N LEU A 81 0.28 3.24 16.25
CA LEU A 81 -0.81 3.47 17.18
C LEU A 81 -0.65 4.80 17.92
N GLY A 82 0.57 5.15 18.32
CA GLY A 82 0.89 6.43 18.92
C GLY A 82 0.62 7.60 17.97
N ALA A 83 0.93 7.46 16.68
CA ALA A 83 0.69 8.49 15.67
C ALA A 83 -0.80 8.78 15.53
N LEU A 84 -1.61 7.71 15.44
CA LEU A 84 -3.06 7.80 15.37
C LEU A 84 -3.66 8.38 16.65
N ALA A 85 -3.20 7.92 17.81
CA ALA A 85 -3.67 8.40 19.10
C ALA A 85 -3.34 9.88 19.31
N LEU A 86 -2.14 10.34 18.94
CA LEU A 86 -1.77 11.75 19.00
C LEU A 86 -2.58 12.60 18.03
N ALA A 87 -2.76 12.15 16.78
CA ALA A 87 -3.61 12.86 15.81
C ALA A 87 -5.05 13.00 16.31
N ALA A 88 -5.64 11.91 16.84
CA ALA A 88 -6.96 11.93 17.45
C ALA A 88 -7.02 12.82 18.69
N SER A 89 -5.99 12.76 19.55
CA SER A 89 -5.91 13.61 20.74
C SER A 89 -5.91 15.09 20.37
N VAL A 90 -5.17 15.49 19.34
CA VAL A 90 -5.16 16.88 18.86
C VAL A 90 -6.55 17.26 18.34
N PHE A 91 -7.17 16.42 17.51
CA PHE A 91 -8.53 16.64 17.02
C PHE A 91 -9.53 16.88 18.16
N PHE A 92 -9.55 16.00 19.17
CA PHE A 92 -10.47 16.13 20.30
C PHE A 92 -10.12 17.32 21.20
N LEU A 93 -8.85 17.66 21.36
CA LEU A 93 -8.42 18.84 22.11
C LEU A 93 -8.99 20.11 21.49
N PHE A 94 -8.85 20.27 20.17
CA PHE A 94 -9.45 21.38 19.45
C PHE A 94 -10.96 21.39 19.66
N TYR A 95 -11.66 20.29 19.38
CA TYR A 95 -13.11 20.21 19.51
C TYR A 95 -13.63 20.57 20.92
N GLN A 96 -12.95 20.12 21.97
CA GLN A 96 -13.34 20.35 23.37
C GLN A 96 -13.24 21.82 23.78
N PHE A 97 -12.16 22.50 23.39
CA PHE A 97 -11.87 23.85 23.87
C PHE A 97 -12.22 24.95 22.86
N TRP A 98 -12.53 24.60 21.60
CA TRP A 98 -12.70 25.56 20.50
C TRP A 98 -13.66 26.72 20.81
N GLY A 99 -14.82 26.40 21.39
CA GLY A 99 -15.86 27.38 21.70
C GLY A 99 -15.51 28.38 22.82
N HIS A 100 -14.38 28.20 23.51
CA HIS A 100 -13.94 29.08 24.59
C HIS A 100 -12.99 30.20 24.14
N PHE A 101 -12.48 30.12 22.91
CA PHE A 101 -11.53 31.09 22.35
C PHE A 101 -12.25 32.13 21.48
N ASP A 102 -11.73 33.35 21.46
CA ASP A 102 -12.14 34.37 20.50
C ASP A 102 -11.52 34.10 19.12
N GLU A 103 -12.03 34.76 18.08
CA GLU A 103 -11.61 34.53 16.70
C GLU A 103 -10.10 34.74 16.49
N THR A 104 -9.53 35.77 17.13
CA THR A 104 -8.09 36.07 17.01
C THR A 104 -7.24 34.96 17.64
N ALA A 105 -7.59 34.48 18.84
CA ALA A 105 -6.88 33.36 19.45
C ALA A 105 -7.07 32.07 18.67
N GLN A 106 -8.28 31.80 18.14
CA GLN A 106 -8.55 30.63 17.32
C GLN A 106 -7.62 30.58 16.09
N VAL A 107 -7.54 31.67 15.32
CA VAL A 107 -6.66 31.76 14.14
C VAL A 107 -5.19 31.62 14.55
N ALA A 108 -4.76 32.29 15.62
CA ALA A 108 -3.38 32.21 16.09
C ALA A 108 -2.99 30.80 16.57
N ILE A 109 -3.90 30.09 17.26
CA ILE A 109 -3.69 28.73 17.74
C ILE A 109 -3.61 27.75 16.57
N LEU A 110 -4.49 27.85 15.56
CA LEU A 110 -4.46 26.95 14.40
C LEU A 110 -3.17 27.11 13.60
N LEU A 111 -2.83 28.35 13.22
CA LEU A 111 -1.60 28.65 12.48
C LEU A 111 -0.36 28.28 13.31
N GLY A 112 -0.37 28.63 14.60
CA GLY A 112 0.71 28.32 15.53
C GLY A 112 0.91 26.81 15.68
N ALA A 113 -0.17 26.04 15.84
CA ALA A 113 -0.11 24.58 15.98
C ALA A 113 0.41 23.91 14.70
N ALA A 114 -0.08 24.31 13.52
CA ALA A 114 0.37 23.78 12.23
C ALA A 114 1.85 24.09 11.97
N LEU A 115 2.29 25.33 12.17
CA LEU A 115 3.68 25.73 11.97
C LEU A 115 4.62 25.13 13.03
N ALA A 116 4.22 25.10 14.30
CA ALA A 116 5.02 24.55 15.38
C ALA A 116 5.20 23.04 15.23
N SER A 117 4.15 22.30 14.88
CA SER A 117 4.24 20.85 14.65
C SER A 117 5.07 20.50 13.41
N LEU A 118 4.98 21.30 12.33
CA LEU A 118 5.85 21.16 11.16
C LEU A 118 7.32 21.44 11.51
N GLY A 119 7.59 22.54 12.23
CA GLY A 119 8.93 22.89 12.71
C GLY A 119 9.51 21.83 13.64
N LEU A 120 8.69 21.30 14.55
CA LEU A 120 9.05 20.20 15.44
C LEU A 120 9.41 18.94 14.65
N THR A 121 8.68 18.62 13.59
CA THR A 121 8.98 17.47 12.72
C THR A 121 10.37 17.60 12.11
N VAL A 122 10.70 18.77 11.57
CA VAL A 122 12.02 19.04 10.99
C VAL A 122 13.13 18.99 12.06
N LEU A 123 12.88 19.53 13.26
CA LEU A 123 13.85 19.49 14.35
C LEU A 123 14.11 18.05 14.84
N ILE A 124 13.06 17.24 14.97
CA ILE A 124 13.17 15.83 15.37
C ILE A 124 13.91 15.03 14.30
N GLN A 125 13.65 15.29 13.01
CA GLN A 125 14.36 14.65 11.90
C GLN A 125 15.89 14.72 12.04
N THR A 126 16.41 15.86 12.47
CA THR A 126 17.88 16.05 12.61
C THR A 126 18.50 15.22 13.72
N ARG A 127 17.70 14.73 14.67
CA ARG A 127 18.14 13.97 15.84
C ARG A 127 17.69 12.50 15.84
N ASP A 128 16.66 12.17 15.06
CA ASP A 128 16.06 10.84 15.03
C ASP A 128 16.67 9.97 13.92
N ALA A 129 17.68 9.18 14.29
CA ALA A 129 18.28 8.19 13.38
C ALA A 129 17.31 7.06 12.97
N SER A 130 16.33 6.76 13.82
CA SER A 130 15.40 5.65 13.63
C SER A 130 14.21 6.01 12.72
N GLY A 131 13.82 7.29 12.74
CA GLY A 131 12.67 7.88 12.04
C GLY A 131 11.32 7.60 12.69
N TYR A 132 11.25 6.92 13.84
CA TYR A 132 9.98 6.63 14.50
C TYR A 132 9.31 7.87 15.09
N PHE A 133 10.08 8.76 15.72
CA PHE A 133 9.56 9.99 16.32
C PHE A 133 9.26 11.03 15.26
N THR A 134 10.06 11.10 14.19
CA THR A 134 9.68 11.87 12.99
C THR A 134 8.31 11.44 12.50
N LYS A 135 8.03 10.14 12.43
CA LYS A 135 6.74 9.65 11.93
C LYS A 135 5.56 10.12 12.77
N LEU A 136 5.72 10.08 14.10
CA LEU A 136 4.74 10.62 15.04
C LEU A 136 4.52 12.12 14.82
N ALA A 137 5.61 12.90 14.77
CA ALA A 137 5.55 14.35 14.61
C ALA A 137 4.92 14.77 13.28
N ALA A 138 5.30 14.11 12.18
CA ALA A 138 4.75 14.37 10.85
C ALA A 138 3.24 14.06 10.78
N MET A 139 2.77 13.03 11.49
CA MET A 139 1.34 12.73 11.56
C MET A 139 0.58 13.82 12.31
N VAL A 140 1.14 14.30 13.43
CA VAL A 140 0.57 15.42 14.18
C VAL A 140 0.57 16.69 13.32
N ALA A 141 1.65 16.98 12.59
CA ALA A 141 1.73 18.12 11.70
C ALA A 141 0.68 18.07 10.59
N PHE A 142 0.49 16.90 9.98
CA PHE A 142 -0.56 16.70 9.00
C PHE A 142 -1.97 16.87 9.60
N ALA A 143 -2.23 16.31 10.79
CA ALA A 143 -3.51 16.46 11.48
C ALA A 143 -3.80 17.93 11.86
N CYS A 144 -2.82 18.65 12.40
CA CYS A 144 -2.92 20.08 12.69
C CYS A 144 -3.24 20.89 11.43
N PHE A 145 -2.63 20.56 10.29
CA PHE A 145 -2.87 21.26 9.03
C PHE A 145 -4.28 20.99 8.45
N VAL A 146 -4.76 19.75 8.55
CA VAL A 146 -6.14 19.42 8.16
C VAL A 146 -7.13 20.17 9.05
N LEU A 147 -6.88 20.22 10.37
CA LEU A 147 -7.68 20.98 11.32
C LEU A 147 -7.64 22.48 11.04
N ASP A 148 -6.46 23.04 10.76
CA ASP A 148 -6.28 24.46 10.41
C ASP A 148 -7.20 24.86 9.24
N LEU A 149 -7.11 24.15 8.12
CA LEU A 149 -7.95 24.44 6.94
C LEU A 149 -9.45 24.23 7.18
N THR A 150 -9.83 23.16 7.90
CA THR A 150 -11.25 22.87 8.16
C THR A 150 -11.88 23.89 9.12
N MET A 151 -11.18 24.23 10.21
CA MET A 151 -11.70 25.13 11.23
C MET A 151 -11.63 26.60 10.80
N LEU A 152 -10.60 27.02 10.05
CA LEU A 152 -10.59 28.35 9.42
C LEU A 152 -11.75 28.50 8.42
N GLY A 153 -12.03 27.45 7.66
CA GLY A 153 -13.20 27.43 6.76
C GLY A 153 -14.50 27.66 7.52
N GLN A 154 -14.66 27.07 8.70
CA GLN A 154 -15.83 27.29 9.56
C GLN A 154 -15.88 28.70 10.14
N ILE A 155 -14.76 29.22 10.66
CA ILE A 155 -14.67 30.58 11.21
C ILE A 155 -15.11 31.62 10.19
N PHE A 156 -14.55 31.55 8.97
CA PHE A 156 -14.81 32.52 7.91
C PHE A 156 -16.02 32.14 7.04
N ASN A 157 -16.82 31.15 7.46
CA ASN A 157 -18.01 30.68 6.76
C ASN A 157 -17.76 30.36 5.27
N ILE A 158 -16.61 29.78 4.96
CA ILE A 158 -16.22 29.32 3.63
C ILE A 158 -16.96 28.02 3.33
N THR A 159 -17.64 27.97 2.19
CA THR A 159 -18.37 26.77 1.76
C THR A 159 -17.42 25.59 1.55
N PRO A 160 -17.70 24.40 2.14
CA PRO A 160 -16.89 23.21 1.92
C PRO A 160 -16.80 22.83 0.43
N THR A 161 -15.57 22.54 -0.02
CA THR A 161 -15.26 22.18 -1.42
C THR A 161 -14.22 21.06 -1.46
N ASP A 162 -14.31 20.22 -2.48
CA ASP A 162 -13.32 19.23 -2.89
C ASP A 162 -11.91 19.81 -3.07
N ARG A 163 -11.78 21.11 -3.39
CA ARG A 163 -10.48 21.77 -3.56
C ARG A 163 -9.64 21.79 -2.29
N ALA A 164 -10.25 21.66 -1.10
CA ALA A 164 -9.52 21.54 0.16
C ALA A 164 -8.64 20.26 0.22
N LEU A 165 -8.95 19.25 -0.58
CA LEU A 165 -8.16 18.01 -0.66
C LEU A 165 -6.80 18.23 -1.33
N ILE A 166 -6.65 19.24 -2.18
CA ILE A 166 -5.40 19.55 -2.89
C ILE A 166 -4.27 19.94 -1.92
N PRO A 167 -4.43 20.97 -1.05
CA PRO A 167 -3.39 21.32 -0.10
C PRO A 167 -3.10 20.18 0.89
N TRP A 168 -4.12 19.39 1.30
CA TRP A 168 -3.91 18.21 2.14
C TRP A 168 -3.04 17.17 1.42
N ALA A 169 -3.36 16.83 0.18
CA ALA A 169 -2.55 15.92 -0.64
C ALA A 169 -1.12 16.44 -0.80
N ALA A 170 -0.96 17.73 -1.08
CA ALA A 170 0.35 18.35 -1.26
C ALA A 170 1.22 18.23 -0.02
N LEU A 171 0.70 18.61 1.17
CA LEU A 171 1.45 18.47 2.41
C LEU A 171 1.75 17.00 2.74
N ALA A 172 0.78 16.11 2.56
CA ALA A 172 0.95 14.68 2.80
C ALA A 172 2.06 14.09 1.92
N PHE A 173 2.09 14.43 0.63
CA PHE A 173 3.17 14.00 -0.26
C PHE A 173 4.51 14.63 0.10
N LEU A 174 4.56 15.93 0.39
CA LEU A 174 5.81 16.59 0.80
C LEU A 174 6.42 15.90 2.01
N LEU A 175 5.63 15.66 3.06
CA LEU A 175 6.09 14.95 4.26
C LEU A 175 6.45 13.49 3.96
N ALA A 176 5.65 12.80 3.14
CA ALA A 176 5.90 11.41 2.77
C ALA A 176 7.22 11.24 2.02
N TYR A 177 7.48 12.05 1.00
CA TYR A 177 8.69 11.98 0.20
C TYR A 177 9.90 12.57 0.92
N ALA A 178 9.72 13.55 1.81
CA ALA A 178 10.81 14.12 2.60
C ALA A 178 11.32 13.14 3.67
N PHE A 179 10.44 12.37 4.32
CA PHE A 179 10.82 11.55 5.46
C PHE A 179 10.45 10.05 5.36
N ASP A 180 10.20 9.55 4.13
CA ASP A 180 9.87 8.14 3.85
C ASP A 180 8.67 7.61 4.67
N LEU A 181 7.58 8.39 4.71
CA LEU A 181 6.34 8.01 5.41
C LEU A 181 5.31 7.37 4.46
N ARG A 182 5.23 6.05 4.52
CA ARG A 182 4.20 5.28 3.80
C ARG A 182 2.77 5.64 4.18
N LEU A 183 2.51 5.97 5.44
CA LEU A 183 1.16 6.29 5.91
C LEU A 183 0.68 7.64 5.39
N LEU A 184 1.55 8.66 5.38
CA LEU A 184 1.22 9.96 4.77
C LEU A 184 1.13 9.86 3.25
N LEU A 185 1.92 8.97 2.62
CA LEU A 185 1.74 8.67 1.20
C LEU A 185 0.32 8.13 0.94
N ALA A 186 -0.14 7.16 1.74
CA ALA A 186 -1.49 6.63 1.64
C ALA A 186 -2.54 7.73 1.86
N ALA A 187 -2.38 8.61 2.86
CA ALA A 187 -3.28 9.73 3.11
C ALA A 187 -3.33 10.71 1.92
N GLY A 188 -2.18 11.03 1.33
CA GLY A 188 -2.09 11.88 0.14
C GLY A 188 -2.75 11.23 -1.09
N ILE A 189 -2.53 9.93 -1.30
CA ILE A 189 -3.20 9.15 -2.33
C ILE A 189 -4.73 9.18 -2.12
N CYS A 190 -5.21 8.97 -0.89
CA CYS A 190 -6.64 9.06 -0.58
C CYS A 190 -7.22 10.45 -0.89
N CYS A 191 -6.49 11.53 -0.60
CA CYS A 191 -6.91 12.88 -0.95
C CYS A 191 -7.00 13.07 -2.47
N VAL A 192 -6.03 12.56 -3.25
CA VAL A 192 -6.07 12.59 -4.72
C VAL A 192 -7.21 11.75 -5.29
N ILE A 193 -7.45 10.57 -4.71
CA ILE A 193 -8.57 9.69 -5.08
C ILE A 193 -9.88 10.45 -4.88
N ALA A 194 -10.11 10.99 -3.68
CA ALA A 194 -11.33 11.72 -3.36
C ALA A 194 -11.49 12.96 -4.25
N PHE A 195 -10.42 13.73 -4.47
CA PHE A 195 -10.45 14.93 -5.32
C PHE A 195 -10.79 14.57 -6.77
N THR A 196 -10.08 13.62 -7.36
CA THR A 196 -10.27 13.29 -8.78
C THR A 196 -11.63 12.63 -9.00
N ALA A 197 -12.07 11.73 -8.10
CA ALA A 197 -13.40 11.15 -8.17
C ALA A 197 -14.49 12.22 -8.07
N ALA A 198 -14.33 13.20 -7.17
CA ALA A 198 -15.22 14.36 -7.06
C ALA A 198 -15.25 15.21 -8.33
N ARG A 199 -14.08 15.54 -8.90
CA ARG A 199 -13.99 16.35 -10.14
C ARG A 199 -14.62 15.67 -11.34
N VAL A 200 -14.42 14.37 -11.48
CA VAL A 200 -15.04 13.58 -12.56
C VAL A 200 -16.56 13.51 -12.36
N GLY A 201 -17.02 13.33 -11.11
CA GLY A 201 -18.44 13.37 -10.78
C GLY A 201 -19.10 14.73 -11.06
N GLU A 202 -18.40 15.83 -10.79
CA GLU A 202 -18.91 17.19 -11.05
C GLU A 202 -19.14 17.43 -12.55
N TRP A 203 -18.33 16.85 -13.44
CA TRP A 203 -18.58 16.91 -14.89
C TRP A 203 -19.88 16.21 -15.28
N GLY A 204 -20.29 15.19 -14.51
CA GLY A 204 -21.59 14.53 -14.62
C GLY A 204 -22.72 15.21 -13.85
N GLY A 205 -22.49 16.38 -13.25
CA GLY A 205 -23.48 17.13 -12.46
C GLY A 205 -23.68 16.61 -11.03
N ILE A 206 -22.80 15.73 -10.54
CA ILE A 206 -22.91 15.11 -9.21
C ILE A 206 -22.16 15.98 -8.19
N TYR A 207 -22.79 16.21 -7.04
CA TYR A 207 -22.16 16.91 -5.94
C TYR A 207 -20.98 16.08 -5.38
N TRP A 208 -19.86 16.72 -5.02
CA TRP A 208 -18.60 16.03 -4.70
C TRP A 208 -18.69 14.97 -3.59
N LEU A 209 -19.57 15.14 -2.60
CA LEU A 209 -19.82 14.15 -1.53
C LEU A 209 -20.54 12.88 -2.04
N HIS A 210 -21.23 12.97 -3.18
CA HIS A 210 -21.92 11.88 -3.86
C HIS A 210 -21.07 11.26 -4.98
N ALA A 211 -19.77 11.56 -5.06
CA ALA A 211 -18.88 11.00 -6.08
C ALA A 211 -18.89 9.46 -6.13
N GLY A 212 -19.25 8.80 -5.02
CA GLY A 212 -19.41 7.35 -4.92
C GLY A 212 -20.65 6.76 -5.62
N GLU A 213 -21.62 7.60 -6.00
CA GLU A 213 -22.81 7.15 -6.77
C GLU A 213 -22.44 6.60 -8.15
N ARG A 214 -21.30 7.06 -8.69
CA ARG A 214 -20.77 6.61 -9.98
C ARG A 214 -19.38 6.00 -9.78
N PRO A 215 -19.30 4.67 -9.56
CA PRO A 215 -18.01 3.99 -9.34
C PRO A 215 -17.00 4.19 -10.49
N GLU A 216 -17.47 4.47 -11.70
CA GLU A 216 -16.60 4.74 -12.87
C GLU A 216 -15.68 5.97 -12.68
N ASN A 217 -16.04 6.90 -11.78
CA ASN A 217 -15.23 8.08 -11.44
C ASN A 217 -13.84 7.72 -10.89
N PHE A 218 -13.64 6.49 -10.42
CA PHE A 218 -12.36 6.01 -9.89
C PHE A 218 -11.41 5.47 -10.98
N PHE A 219 -11.87 5.18 -12.20
CA PHE A 219 -11.00 4.67 -13.26
C PHE A 219 -9.92 5.66 -13.73
N PRO A 220 -10.22 6.96 -13.92
CA PRO A 220 -9.18 7.95 -14.21
C PRO A 220 -8.11 8.00 -13.12
N VAL A 221 -8.51 7.81 -11.86
CA VAL A 221 -7.60 7.76 -10.72
C VAL A 221 -6.70 6.54 -10.80
N ALA A 222 -7.24 5.37 -11.12
CA ALA A 222 -6.46 4.15 -11.29
C ALA A 222 -5.36 4.35 -12.36
N ALA A 223 -5.72 4.93 -13.51
CA ALA A 223 -4.76 5.25 -14.57
C ALA A 223 -3.65 6.19 -14.08
N LEU A 224 -4.00 7.24 -13.35
CA LEU A 224 -3.04 8.18 -12.77
C LEU A 224 -2.09 7.49 -11.77
N LEU A 225 -2.61 6.65 -10.88
CA LEU A 225 -1.82 5.95 -9.88
C LEU A 225 -0.88 4.88 -10.48
N PHE A 226 -1.25 4.27 -11.61
CA PHE A 226 -0.33 3.38 -12.35
C PHE A 226 0.72 4.15 -13.16
N ALA A 227 0.39 5.33 -13.66
CA ALA A 227 1.32 6.16 -14.43
C ALA A 227 2.45 6.73 -13.55
N VAL A 228 2.15 7.14 -12.31
CA VAL A 228 3.13 7.80 -11.43
C VAL A 228 4.40 6.95 -11.20
N PRO A 229 4.32 5.66 -10.80
CA PRO A 229 5.52 4.81 -10.65
C PRO A 229 6.23 4.47 -11.95
N ALA A 230 5.58 4.64 -13.10
CA ALA A 230 6.21 4.44 -14.40
C ALA A 230 6.99 5.68 -14.86
N LEU A 231 6.53 6.88 -14.48
CA LEU A 231 7.14 8.17 -14.84
C LEU A 231 8.21 8.62 -13.84
N ILE A 232 8.03 8.31 -12.56
CA ILE A 232 8.95 8.70 -11.48
C ILE A 232 9.69 7.45 -11.00
N GLY A 233 11.02 7.45 -11.12
CA GLY A 233 11.83 6.35 -10.62
C GLY A 233 11.91 6.34 -9.09
N HIS A 234 11.08 5.54 -8.41
CA HIS A 234 11.10 5.37 -6.95
C HIS A 234 12.30 4.55 -6.42
N ARG A 235 13.46 4.59 -7.08
CA ARG A 235 14.64 3.79 -6.69
C ARG A 235 15.16 4.08 -5.29
N VAL A 236 14.91 5.29 -4.78
CA VAL A 236 15.42 5.78 -3.50
C VAL A 236 14.49 5.45 -2.32
N VAL A 237 13.20 5.19 -2.56
CA VAL A 237 12.18 5.13 -1.49
C VAL A 237 11.48 3.77 -1.46
N SER A 238 11.73 3.00 -0.40
CA SER A 238 11.29 1.61 -0.32
C SER A 238 9.76 1.48 -0.11
N GLY A 239 9.08 0.76 -1.00
CA GLY A 239 7.66 0.40 -0.84
C GLY A 239 6.64 1.44 -1.32
N PHE A 240 7.05 2.63 -1.77
CA PHE A 240 6.12 3.64 -2.31
C PHE A 240 5.44 3.15 -3.59
N ALA A 241 6.22 2.57 -4.50
CA ALA A 241 5.68 1.98 -5.73
C ALA A 241 4.65 0.86 -5.44
N SER A 242 4.78 0.16 -4.32
CA SER A 242 3.79 -0.83 -3.90
C SER A 242 2.46 -0.18 -3.53
N LEU A 243 2.48 0.89 -2.72
CA LEU A 243 1.29 1.66 -2.35
C LEU A 243 0.56 2.19 -3.59
N TYR A 244 1.25 2.83 -4.52
CA TYR A 244 0.64 3.30 -5.78
C TYR A 244 -0.02 2.17 -6.57
N ARG A 245 0.62 1.00 -6.68
CA ARG A 245 0.04 -0.15 -7.38
C ARG A 245 -1.18 -0.74 -6.66
N ILE A 246 -1.12 -0.87 -5.34
CA ILE A 246 -2.25 -1.38 -4.54
C ILE A 246 -3.43 -0.43 -4.68
N PHE A 247 -3.25 0.86 -4.41
CA PHE A 247 -4.34 1.84 -4.53
C PHE A 247 -4.84 1.97 -5.97
N GLY A 248 -3.96 1.91 -6.97
CA GLY A 248 -4.36 1.88 -8.38
C GLY A 248 -5.22 0.65 -8.72
N LEU A 249 -4.85 -0.54 -8.22
CA LEU A 249 -5.65 -1.75 -8.37
C LEU A 249 -6.98 -1.66 -7.62
N LEU A 250 -7.01 -1.08 -6.42
CA LEU A 250 -8.25 -0.87 -5.67
C LEU A 250 -9.20 0.07 -6.44
N CYS A 251 -8.69 1.20 -6.95
CA CYS A 251 -9.46 2.13 -7.78
C CYS A 251 -9.91 1.56 -9.13
N LEU A 252 -9.35 0.41 -9.56
CA LEU A 252 -9.78 -0.29 -10.75
C LEU A 252 -10.78 -1.42 -10.43
N LEU A 253 -10.41 -2.30 -9.50
CA LEU A 253 -11.12 -3.55 -9.25
C LEU A 253 -12.33 -3.37 -8.33
N VAL A 254 -12.30 -2.44 -7.37
CA VAL A 254 -13.46 -2.17 -6.50
C VAL A 254 -14.63 -1.61 -7.32
N PRO A 255 -14.46 -0.59 -8.18
CA PRO A 255 -15.55 -0.14 -9.04
C PRO A 255 -16.06 -1.21 -10.00
N MET A 256 -15.17 -2.02 -10.60
CA MET A 256 -15.58 -3.14 -11.45
C MET A 256 -16.40 -4.17 -10.67
N LEU A 257 -16.03 -4.46 -9.43
CA LEU A 257 -16.79 -5.35 -8.55
C LEU A 257 -18.17 -4.78 -8.23
N VAL A 258 -18.24 -3.50 -7.88
CA VAL A 258 -19.52 -2.82 -7.59
C VAL A 258 -20.42 -2.81 -8.82
N LEU A 259 -19.91 -2.39 -9.98
CA LEU A 259 -20.68 -2.32 -11.23
C LEU A 259 -21.04 -3.70 -11.79
N GLY A 260 -20.27 -4.73 -11.44
CA GLY A 260 -20.60 -6.13 -11.75
C GLY A 260 -21.88 -6.64 -11.10
N HIS A 261 -22.35 -5.98 -10.03
CA HIS A 261 -23.61 -6.30 -9.33
C HIS A 261 -24.61 -5.14 -9.32
N TRP A 262 -24.16 -3.94 -9.66
CA TRP A 262 -24.97 -2.72 -9.66
C TRP A 262 -24.79 -1.97 -10.98
N GLY A 263 -25.28 -2.57 -12.08
CA GLY A 263 -25.10 -2.03 -13.43
C GLY A 263 -25.75 -0.65 -13.63
N TRP A 264 -26.80 -0.36 -12.87
CA TRP A 264 -27.52 0.94 -12.89
C TRP A 264 -26.63 2.11 -12.44
N GLY A 265 -25.57 1.85 -11.67
CA GLY A 265 -24.59 2.86 -11.26
C GLY A 265 -23.67 3.33 -12.39
N SER A 266 -23.62 2.62 -13.52
CA SER A 266 -22.78 2.99 -14.68
C SER A 266 -23.32 4.21 -15.43
N TYR A 267 -22.46 5.06 -15.98
CA TYR A 267 -22.87 6.12 -16.91
C TYR A 267 -23.51 5.57 -18.19
N LEU A 268 -23.28 4.29 -18.51
CA LEU A 268 -23.90 3.61 -19.66
C LEU A 268 -25.35 3.20 -19.39
N ALA A 269 -25.77 3.15 -18.12
CA ALA A 269 -27.14 2.81 -17.75
C ALA A 269 -28.10 3.92 -18.20
N GLY A 270 -28.84 3.66 -19.29
CA GLY A 270 -29.78 4.60 -19.89
C GLY A 270 -29.50 4.95 -21.35
N TYR A 271 -28.37 4.52 -21.92
CA TYR A 271 -28.15 4.59 -23.37
C TYR A 271 -28.95 3.48 -24.08
N GLU A 272 -29.64 3.83 -25.17
CA GLU A 272 -30.37 2.85 -25.99
C GLU A 272 -29.41 1.74 -26.46
N GLY A 273 -29.64 0.50 -25.99
CA GLY A 273 -28.85 -0.68 -26.34
C GLY A 273 -28.06 -1.34 -25.20
N PHE A 274 -27.91 -0.70 -24.04
CA PHE A 274 -27.24 -1.30 -22.87
C PHE A 274 -28.23 -1.61 -21.75
N ASP A 275 -28.61 -2.89 -21.63
CA ASP A 275 -29.33 -3.40 -20.46
C ASP A 275 -28.38 -3.48 -19.25
N ALA A 276 -28.91 -3.22 -18.05
CA ALA A 276 -28.14 -3.26 -16.81
C ALA A 276 -27.41 -4.60 -16.62
N LYS A 277 -28.03 -5.71 -17.03
CA LYS A 277 -27.41 -7.04 -16.99
C LYS A 277 -26.22 -7.19 -17.93
N ALA A 278 -26.24 -6.54 -19.09
CA ALA A 278 -25.12 -6.55 -20.01
C ALA A 278 -23.94 -5.75 -19.45
N ILE A 279 -24.22 -4.63 -18.77
CA ILE A 279 -23.23 -3.82 -18.07
C ILE A 279 -22.60 -4.62 -16.91
N GLU A 280 -23.42 -5.26 -16.08
CA GLU A 280 -22.99 -6.11 -14.97
C GLU A 280 -22.04 -7.22 -15.46
N GLY A 281 -22.48 -8.00 -16.46
CA GLY A 281 -21.65 -9.06 -17.05
C GLY A 281 -20.36 -8.53 -17.70
N GLY A 282 -20.40 -7.35 -18.31
CA GLY A 282 -19.24 -6.69 -18.89
C GLY A 282 -18.19 -6.30 -17.84
N TYR A 283 -18.62 -5.67 -16.75
CA TYR A 283 -17.74 -5.28 -15.65
C TYR A 283 -17.21 -6.46 -14.87
N GLU A 284 -18.01 -7.50 -14.70
CA GLU A 284 -17.58 -8.75 -14.08
C GLU A 284 -16.48 -9.43 -14.91
N LEU A 285 -16.69 -9.57 -16.23
CA LEU A 285 -15.68 -10.12 -17.15
C LEU A 285 -14.41 -9.26 -17.14
N ALA A 286 -14.55 -7.93 -17.19
CA ALA A 286 -13.44 -7.01 -17.09
C ALA A 286 -12.68 -7.18 -15.78
N GLY A 287 -13.37 -7.35 -14.66
CA GLY A 287 -12.80 -7.61 -13.34
C GLY A 287 -11.97 -8.89 -13.30
N PHE A 288 -12.46 -10.00 -13.86
CA PHE A 288 -11.69 -11.24 -13.99
C PHE A 288 -10.43 -11.05 -14.83
N VAL A 289 -10.57 -10.43 -16.01
CA VAL A 289 -9.45 -10.20 -16.94
C VAL A 289 -8.40 -9.28 -16.30
N ALA A 290 -8.82 -8.17 -15.71
CA ALA A 290 -7.93 -7.23 -15.03
C ALA A 290 -7.21 -7.88 -13.84
N SER A 291 -7.91 -8.69 -13.03
CA SER A 291 -7.30 -9.43 -11.92
C SER A 291 -6.26 -10.44 -12.42
N ALA A 292 -6.58 -11.20 -13.48
CA ALA A 292 -5.65 -12.15 -14.08
C ALA A 292 -4.41 -11.46 -14.68
N LEU A 293 -4.60 -10.32 -15.35
CA LEU A 293 -3.50 -9.50 -15.87
C LEU A 293 -2.63 -8.96 -14.72
N ALA A 294 -3.22 -8.51 -13.62
CA ALA A 294 -2.48 -8.06 -12.44
C ALA A 294 -1.61 -9.19 -11.85
N ILE A 295 -2.15 -10.40 -11.77
CA ILE A 295 -1.41 -11.60 -11.34
C ILE A 295 -0.24 -11.88 -12.29
N TRP A 296 -0.50 -11.87 -13.60
CA TRP A 296 0.50 -12.18 -14.61
C TRP A 296 1.63 -11.14 -14.66
N VAL A 297 1.30 -9.85 -14.71
CA VAL A 297 2.28 -8.75 -14.67
C VAL A 297 3.05 -8.77 -13.35
N GLY A 298 2.34 -8.95 -12.24
CA GLY A 298 2.96 -9.02 -10.91
C GLY A 298 3.93 -10.18 -10.79
N ALA A 299 3.59 -11.36 -11.31
CA ALA A 299 4.47 -12.52 -11.30
C ALA A 299 5.70 -12.33 -12.20
N ARG A 300 5.53 -11.73 -13.39
CA ARG A 300 6.66 -11.44 -14.30
C ARG A 300 7.63 -10.40 -13.76
N ARG A 301 7.16 -9.46 -12.94
CA ARG A 301 7.98 -8.37 -12.39
C ARG A 301 8.33 -8.56 -10.91
N GLU A 302 8.03 -9.73 -10.35
CA GLU A 302 8.26 -10.08 -8.94
C GLU A 302 7.60 -9.10 -7.94
N TRP A 303 6.45 -8.52 -8.32
CA TRP A 303 5.68 -7.63 -7.47
C TRP A 303 4.67 -8.44 -6.65
N SER A 304 5.11 -8.97 -5.50
CA SER A 304 4.28 -9.77 -4.60
C SER A 304 2.96 -9.08 -4.24
N ASP A 305 2.98 -7.77 -4.01
CA ASP A 305 1.80 -7.01 -3.59
C ASP A 305 0.74 -6.92 -4.69
N THR A 306 1.18 -6.75 -5.94
CA THR A 306 0.31 -6.75 -7.12
C THR A 306 -0.29 -8.13 -7.36
N VAL A 307 0.51 -9.19 -7.20
CA VAL A 307 0.03 -10.58 -7.28
C VAL A 307 -1.02 -10.85 -6.22
N ASN A 308 -0.72 -10.54 -4.96
CA ASN A 308 -1.63 -10.79 -3.84
C ASN A 308 -2.95 -10.03 -3.99
N THR A 309 -2.88 -8.77 -4.42
CA THR A 309 -4.09 -7.96 -4.68
C THR A 309 -4.90 -8.56 -5.84
N GLY A 310 -4.25 -8.92 -6.94
CA GLY A 310 -4.91 -9.57 -8.08
C GLY A 310 -5.54 -10.92 -7.72
N ILE A 311 -4.86 -11.78 -6.97
CA ILE A 311 -5.41 -13.04 -6.47
C ILE A 311 -6.63 -12.79 -5.58
N THR A 312 -6.53 -11.82 -4.66
CA THR A 312 -7.62 -11.50 -3.72
C THR A 312 -8.88 -11.12 -4.49
N PHE A 313 -8.79 -10.19 -5.43
CA PHE A 313 -9.94 -9.79 -6.25
C PHE A 313 -10.40 -10.89 -7.18
N PHE A 314 -9.49 -11.66 -7.80
CA PHE A 314 -9.88 -12.81 -8.63
C PHE A 314 -10.72 -13.83 -7.83
N VAL A 315 -10.33 -14.11 -6.60
CA VAL A 315 -11.09 -14.99 -5.69
C VAL A 315 -12.42 -14.35 -5.31
N ILE A 316 -12.45 -13.04 -5.04
CA ILE A 316 -13.71 -12.33 -4.74
C ILE A 316 -14.67 -12.42 -5.92
N PHE A 317 -14.25 -12.09 -7.15
CA PHE A 317 -15.07 -12.22 -8.36
C PHE A 317 -15.54 -13.67 -8.58
N LEU A 318 -14.67 -14.65 -8.36
CA LEU A 318 -15.04 -16.06 -8.48
C LEU A 318 -16.10 -16.46 -7.44
N TYR A 319 -15.92 -16.00 -6.20
CA TYR A 319 -16.85 -16.26 -5.12
C TYR A 319 -18.21 -15.63 -5.38
N THR A 320 -18.25 -14.36 -5.81
CA THR A 320 -19.51 -13.68 -6.14
C THR A 320 -20.22 -14.39 -7.29
N LYS A 321 -19.48 -14.87 -8.30
CA LYS A 321 -20.08 -15.66 -9.39
C LYS A 321 -20.72 -16.97 -8.92
N PHE A 322 -20.02 -17.71 -8.07
CA PHE A 322 -20.56 -18.94 -7.49
C PHE A 322 -21.79 -18.66 -6.63
N PHE A 323 -21.77 -17.57 -5.87
CA PHE A 323 -22.92 -17.13 -5.09
C PHE A 323 -24.11 -16.87 -6.01
N ASP A 324 -23.96 -16.04 -7.03
CA ASP A 324 -25.04 -15.69 -7.97
C ASP A 324 -25.62 -16.92 -8.70
N TRP A 325 -24.78 -17.90 -9.04
CA TRP A 325 -25.23 -19.10 -9.75
C TRP A 325 -25.91 -20.13 -8.87
N TRP A 326 -25.44 -20.34 -7.65
CA TRP A 326 -25.78 -21.53 -6.89
C TRP A 326 -26.49 -21.26 -5.58
N TRP A 327 -26.42 -20.05 -5.03
CA TRP A 327 -26.91 -19.76 -3.69
C TRP A 327 -28.40 -20.09 -3.53
N ASP A 328 -29.23 -19.72 -4.50
CA ASP A 328 -30.67 -19.98 -4.47
C ASP A 328 -31.06 -21.38 -4.97
N ILE A 329 -30.16 -22.04 -5.70
CA ILE A 329 -30.43 -23.33 -6.36
C ILE A 329 -30.20 -24.52 -5.41
N MET A 330 -29.30 -24.39 -4.43
CA MET A 330 -28.91 -25.52 -3.57
C MET A 330 -28.89 -25.19 -2.08
N PRO A 331 -29.03 -26.18 -1.19
CA PRO A 331 -28.85 -25.97 0.24
C PRO A 331 -27.45 -25.44 0.58
N LYS A 332 -27.35 -24.55 1.56
CA LYS A 332 -26.10 -23.85 1.94
C LYS A 332 -24.92 -24.79 2.21
N TYR A 333 -25.16 -25.95 2.81
CA TYR A 333 -24.09 -26.94 3.06
C TYR A 333 -23.51 -27.50 1.74
N LEU A 334 -24.35 -27.69 0.72
CA LEU A 334 -23.95 -28.21 -0.59
C LEU A 334 -23.19 -27.14 -1.38
N PHE A 335 -23.62 -25.87 -1.27
CA PHE A 335 -22.88 -24.73 -1.81
C PHE A 335 -21.44 -24.68 -1.30
N PHE A 336 -21.23 -24.73 0.02
CA PHE A 336 -19.88 -24.71 0.60
C PHE A 336 -19.07 -25.97 0.25
N LEU A 337 -19.72 -27.13 0.09
CA LEU A 337 -19.06 -28.36 -0.36
C LEU A 337 -18.55 -28.21 -1.81
N VAL A 338 -19.37 -27.72 -2.73
CA VAL A 338 -19.00 -27.48 -4.13
C VAL A 338 -17.88 -26.45 -4.23
N LEU A 339 -17.96 -25.37 -3.45
CA LEU A 339 -16.90 -24.35 -3.36
C LEU A 339 -15.56 -24.97 -2.92
N GLY A 340 -15.59 -25.82 -1.88
CA GLY A 340 -14.40 -26.54 -1.40
C GLY A 340 -13.84 -27.51 -2.45
N LEU A 341 -14.69 -28.27 -3.13
CA LEU A 341 -14.28 -29.19 -4.20
C LEU A 341 -13.68 -28.43 -5.40
N ALA A 342 -14.24 -27.28 -5.78
CA ALA A 342 -13.69 -26.43 -6.83
C ALA A 342 -12.29 -25.90 -6.45
N ALA A 343 -12.09 -25.48 -5.21
CA ALA A 343 -10.78 -25.07 -4.71
C ALA A 343 -9.75 -26.22 -4.76
N ILE A 344 -10.14 -27.44 -4.35
CA ILE A 344 -9.30 -28.64 -4.44
C ILE A 344 -8.94 -28.92 -5.91
N LEU A 345 -9.92 -28.86 -6.82
CA LEU A 345 -9.69 -29.07 -8.25
C LEU A 345 -8.67 -28.07 -8.81
N ILE A 346 -8.82 -26.78 -8.49
CA ILE A 346 -7.87 -25.73 -8.88
C ILE A 346 -6.47 -26.04 -8.36
N LEU A 347 -6.34 -26.43 -7.09
CA LEU A 347 -5.04 -26.82 -6.51
C LEU A 347 -4.41 -28.02 -7.23
N LEU A 348 -5.21 -29.03 -7.61
CA LEU A 348 -4.73 -30.19 -8.36
C LEU A 348 -4.25 -29.80 -9.76
N VAL A 349 -4.99 -28.93 -10.46
CA VAL A 349 -4.61 -28.41 -11.78
C VAL A 349 -3.32 -27.61 -11.69
N LEU A 350 -3.21 -26.67 -10.75
CA LEU A 350 -2.00 -25.87 -10.54
C LEU A 350 -0.81 -26.74 -10.16
N LYS A 351 -1.00 -27.75 -9.31
CA LYS A 351 0.04 -28.72 -8.96
C LYS A 351 0.51 -29.52 -10.18
N ARG A 352 -0.40 -29.90 -11.07
CA ARG A 352 -0.07 -30.60 -12.32
C ARG A 352 0.70 -29.69 -13.28
N LEU A 353 0.24 -28.47 -13.49
CA LEU A 353 0.92 -27.48 -14.34
C LEU A 353 2.33 -27.16 -13.82
N ARG A 354 2.49 -27.02 -12.50
CA ARG A 354 3.80 -26.82 -11.86
C ARG A 354 4.73 -28.01 -12.12
N ARG A 355 4.25 -29.25 -12.03
CA ARG A 355 5.06 -30.45 -12.33
C ARG A 355 5.50 -30.49 -13.79
N VAL A 356 4.60 -30.20 -14.73
CA VAL A 356 4.93 -30.15 -16.17
C VAL A 356 5.95 -29.05 -16.47
N GLY A 357 5.80 -27.87 -15.85
CA GLY A 357 6.75 -26.76 -16.00
C GLY A 357 8.15 -27.09 -15.44
N HIS A 358 8.24 -27.82 -14.32
CA HIS A 358 9.52 -28.31 -13.80
C HIS A 358 10.16 -29.38 -14.70
N MET A 359 9.37 -30.31 -15.24
CA MET A 359 9.86 -31.34 -16.17
C MET A 359 10.36 -30.74 -17.49
N GLY A 360 9.68 -29.73 -18.03
CA GLY A 360 10.12 -29.02 -19.25
C GLY A 360 11.43 -28.24 -19.08
N ARG A 361 11.67 -27.67 -17.89
CA ARG A 361 12.95 -27.01 -17.57
C ARG A 361 14.10 -27.99 -17.38
N ALA A 362 13.87 -29.08 -16.65
CA ALA A 362 14.88 -30.13 -16.44
C ALA A 362 15.30 -30.82 -17.75
N ALA A 363 14.36 -31.02 -18.68
CA ALA A 363 14.67 -31.56 -20.01
C ALA A 363 15.46 -30.57 -20.91
N GLY A 364 15.28 -29.27 -20.72
CA GLY A 364 16.04 -28.23 -21.43
C GLY A 364 17.47 -28.08 -20.93
N GLU A 365 17.71 -28.22 -19.63
CA GLU A 365 19.06 -28.16 -19.02
C GLU A 365 19.90 -29.41 -19.30
N LEU A 366 19.29 -30.57 -19.58
CA LEU A 366 19.98 -31.80 -19.98
C LEU A 366 20.31 -31.85 -21.49
N ALA A 367 19.72 -30.96 -22.29
CA ALA A 367 19.91 -30.89 -23.74
C ALA A 367 20.90 -29.78 -24.17
N SER A 368 21.35 -28.95 -23.22
CA SER A 368 22.44 -27.96 -23.36
C SER A 368 23.72 -28.50 -22.72
#